data_AF-A0A419YT81-F1
#
_entry.id   AF-A0A419YT81-F1
#
_cell.length_a   1.000
_cell.length_b   1.000
_cell.length_c   1.000
_cell.angle_alpha   90.00
_cell.angle_beta   90.00
_cell.angle_gamma   90.00
#
_symmetry.space_group_name_H-M   'P 1'
#
loop_
_entity.id
_entity.type
_entity.pdbx_description
1 polymer ?
#
loop_
_entity_poly.entity_id
_entity_poly.type
_entity_poly.pdbx_seq_one_letter_code
_entity_poly.pdbx_strand_id
1 'polypeptide(L)'
;MRFDGDLLEGGFEDADAPAELGVAYWVVGTSPADSDRDLDSVVAGWRAAGCQVRDVPEERPRAGYAETADGLRLAVRQSVQGNLSVFASTPRFRTGPGEGELLPERIDPAG
;
A
#
# COMPACT_ATOMS: atom_id res chain seq x y z
N MET A 1 0.08 13.78 1.03
CA MET A 1 0.43 12.84 2.10
C MET A 1 1.94 12.61 2.01
N ARG A 2 2.68 13.19 2.96
CA ARG A 2 4.14 13.08 3.06
C ARG A 2 4.42 11.78 3.80
N PHE A 3 5.23 10.89 3.23
CA PHE A 3 5.78 9.77 3.97
C PHE A 3 7.07 10.30 4.59
N ASP A 4 7.02 10.70 5.85
CA ASP A 4 8.24 10.99 6.61
C ASP A 4 8.93 9.65 6.90
N GLY A 5 10.22 9.60 6.57
CA GLY A 5 11.05 8.40 6.57
C GLY A 5 11.50 7.99 7.97
N ASP A 6 10.54 7.77 8.87
CA ASP A 6 10.80 7.43 10.27
C ASP A 6 10.60 5.92 10.56
N LEU A 7 11.00 5.09 9.61
CA LEU A 7 10.74 3.64 9.67
C LEU A 7 11.66 2.86 10.62
N LEU A 8 12.56 3.49 11.39
CA LEU A 8 13.50 2.75 12.25
C LEU A 8 13.86 3.38 13.61
N GLU A 9 13.24 4.46 14.08
CA GLU A 9 13.57 5.04 15.40
C GLU A 9 12.29 5.50 16.16
N GLY A 10 11.35 4.59 16.38
CA GLY A 10 10.15 4.84 17.19
C GLY A 10 10.15 4.02 18.48
N GLY A 11 10.49 4.65 19.61
CA GLY A 11 10.28 4.08 20.94
C GLY A 11 8.80 3.75 21.15
N PHE A 12 8.51 2.70 21.93
CA PHE A 12 7.18 2.13 22.19
C PHE A 12 6.08 3.22 22.31
N GLU A 13 5.44 3.52 21.18
CA GLU A 13 4.34 4.46 21.10
C GLU A 13 3.10 3.87 21.77
N ASP A 14 2.29 4.77 22.31
CA ASP A 14 1.02 4.55 23.00
C ASP A 14 0.22 3.39 22.38
N ALA A 15 0.01 2.32 23.16
CA ALA A 15 -0.60 1.07 22.69
C ALA A 15 -2.01 1.27 22.09
N ASP A 16 -2.66 2.40 22.37
CA ASP A 16 -3.98 2.76 21.84
C ASP A 16 -3.95 3.53 20.50
N ALA A 17 -2.79 3.81 19.92
CA ALA A 17 -2.71 4.47 18.61
C ALA A 17 -3.24 3.55 17.50
N PRO A 18 -4.08 4.06 16.57
CA PRO A 18 -4.59 3.25 15.46
C PRO A 18 -3.45 2.86 14.49
N ALA A 19 -3.22 1.57 14.33
CA ALA A 19 -2.23 1.00 13.42
C ALA A 19 -2.81 0.72 12.02
N GLU A 20 -1.93 0.56 11.03
CA GLU A 20 -2.27 0.07 9.70
C GLU A 20 -1.19 -0.89 9.20
N LEU A 21 -1.58 -1.89 8.42
CA LEU A 21 -0.65 -2.79 7.75
C LEU A 21 -0.61 -2.42 6.27
N GLY A 22 0.59 -2.26 5.72
CA GLY A 22 0.80 -1.87 4.35
C GLY A 22 1.85 -2.72 3.66
N VAL A 23 1.73 -2.85 2.34
CA VAL A 23 2.70 -3.54 1.49
C VAL A 23 2.95 -2.72 0.24
N ALA A 24 4.22 -2.67 -0.20
CA ALA A 24 4.65 -1.99 -1.41
C ALA A 24 5.45 -2.95 -2.29
N TYR A 25 5.18 -2.94 -3.59
CA TYR A 25 5.91 -3.72 -4.58
C TYR A 25 6.34 -2.86 -5.76
N TRP A 26 7.53 -3.10 -6.26
CA TRP A 26 7.94 -2.62 -7.58
C TRP A 26 7.27 -3.46 -8.66
N VAL A 27 6.75 -2.80 -9.69
CA VAL A 27 6.20 -3.50 -10.85
C VAL A 27 7.36 -3.84 -11.78
N VAL A 28 7.52 -5.12 -12.09
CA VAL A 28 8.54 -5.63 -13.01
C VAL A 28 7.94 -5.81 -14.40
N GLY A 29 8.78 -5.76 -15.44
CA GLY A 29 8.33 -5.89 -16.83
C GLY A 29 7.68 -4.64 -17.41
N THR A 30 7.67 -3.53 -16.66
CA THR A 30 7.35 -2.19 -17.15
C THR A 30 8.64 -1.47 -17.50
N SER A 31 8.56 -0.52 -18.43
CA SER A 31 9.64 0.43 -18.70
C SER A 31 9.20 1.86 -18.29
N PRO A 32 10.15 2.79 -18.05
CA PRO A 32 9.81 4.20 -17.87
C PRO A 32 8.98 4.79 -19.01
N ALA A 33 9.17 4.31 -20.25
CA ALA A 33 8.43 4.78 -21.43
C ALA A 33 6.96 4.34 -21.41
N ASP A 34 6.66 3.18 -20.82
CA ASP A 34 5.30 2.61 -20.74
C ASP A 34 4.57 2.99 -19.45
N SER A 35 5.29 3.61 -18.50
CA SER A 35 4.82 3.86 -17.13
C SER A 35 3.53 4.68 -17.02
N ASP A 36 3.25 5.58 -17.96
CA ASP A 36 1.99 6.32 -17.98
C ASP A 36 0.83 5.39 -18.35
N ARG A 37 1.01 4.63 -19.44
CA ARG A 37 0.00 3.69 -19.94
C ARG A 37 -0.32 2.63 -18.90
N ASP A 38 0.71 2.09 -18.25
CA ASP A 38 0.54 1.03 -17.26
C ASP A 38 -0.11 1.58 -15.97
N LEU A 39 0.23 2.82 -15.55
CA LEU A 39 -0.48 3.50 -14.46
C LEU A 39 -1.95 3.71 -14.79
N ASP A 40 -2.25 4.25 -15.97
CA ASP A 40 -3.63 4.50 -16.41
C ASP A 40 -4.42 3.19 -16.51
N SER A 41 -3.77 2.09 -16.90
CA SER A 41 -4.36 0.75 -16.94
C SER A 41 -4.72 0.24 -15.55
N VAL A 42 -3.83 0.41 -14.56
CA VAL A 42 -4.10 0.04 -13.16
C VAL A 42 -5.29 0.85 -12.62
N VAL A 43 -5.28 2.17 -12.84
CA VAL A 43 -6.35 3.06 -12.40
C VAL A 43 -7.68 2.71 -13.07
N ALA A 44 -7.68 2.42 -14.36
CA ALA A 44 -8.86 1.95 -15.08
C ALA A 44 -9.38 0.63 -14.52
N GLY A 45 -8.49 -0.30 -14.19
CA GLY A 45 -8.82 -1.56 -13.52
C GLY A 45 -9.53 -1.36 -12.18
N TRP A 46 -9.04 -0.43 -11.34
CA TRP A 46 -9.71 -0.09 -10.08
C TRP A 46 -11.09 0.52 -10.29
N ARG A 47 -11.27 1.42 -11.27
CA ARG A 47 -12.59 1.96 -11.62
C ARG A 47 -13.54 0.86 -12.06
N ALA A 48 -13.07 -0.06 -12.91
CA ALA A 48 -13.87 -1.20 -13.38
C ALA A 48 -14.25 -2.16 -12.24
N ALA A 49 -13.39 -2.29 -11.23
CA ALA A 49 -13.67 -3.05 -10.01
C ALA A 49 -14.56 -2.30 -9.00
N GLY A 50 -15.04 -1.10 -9.33
CA GLY A 50 -15.92 -0.31 -8.45
C GLY A 50 -15.21 0.39 -7.29
N CYS A 51 -13.87 0.50 -7.33
CA CYS A 51 -13.12 1.25 -6.32
C CYS A 51 -13.39 2.75 -6.45
N GLN A 52 -13.35 3.46 -5.32
CA GLN A 52 -13.40 4.91 -5.29
C GLN A 52 -12.03 5.49 -5.65
N VAL A 53 -11.83 5.81 -6.91
CA VAL A 53 -10.57 6.36 -7.43
C VAL A 53 -10.57 7.89 -7.28
N ARG A 54 -9.50 8.43 -6.69
CA ARG A 54 -9.27 9.88 -6.60
C ARG A 54 -8.77 10.44 -7.94
N ASP A 55 -8.87 11.75 -8.12
CA ASP A 55 -8.29 12.41 -9.29
C ASP A 55 -6.79 12.10 -9.40
N VAL A 56 -6.35 11.75 -10.61
CA VAL A 56 -4.98 11.41 -10.93
C VAL A 56 -4.35 12.63 -11.61
N PRO A 57 -3.45 13.36 -10.95
CA PRO A 57 -2.79 14.51 -11.58
C PRO A 57 -1.93 14.07 -12.76
N GLU A 58 -1.82 14.93 -13.77
CA GLU A 58 -0.93 14.74 -14.91
C GLU A 58 0.52 15.15 -14.61
N GLU A 59 0.77 15.80 -13.48
CA GLU A 59 2.12 16.20 -13.05
C GLU A 59 2.98 14.98 -12.73
N ARG A 60 4.24 15.00 -13.20
CA ARG A 60 5.20 13.92 -12.96
C ARG A 60 6.02 14.16 -11.68
N PRO A 61 6.32 13.10 -10.91
CA PRO A 61 5.88 11.71 -11.10
C PRO A 61 4.40 11.52 -10.78
N ARG A 62 3.66 10.83 -11.66
CA ARG A 62 2.22 10.63 -11.51
C ARG A 62 1.92 9.61 -10.41
N ALA A 63 0.77 9.77 -9.78
CA ALA A 63 0.27 8.83 -8.79
C ALA A 63 -1.25 8.71 -8.84
N GLY A 64 -1.75 7.48 -8.82
CA GLY A 64 -3.15 7.15 -8.65
C GLY A 64 -3.42 6.60 -7.26
N TYR A 65 -4.60 6.94 -6.72
CA TYR A 65 -5.04 6.46 -5.41
C TYR A 65 -6.48 5.97 -5.50
N ALA A 66 -6.79 4.90 -4.79
CA ALA A 66 -8.15 4.38 -4.71
C ALA A 66 -8.46 3.83 -3.33
N GLU A 67 -9.74 3.71 -3.03
CA GLU A 67 -10.24 2.99 -1.85
C GLU A 67 -11.24 1.93 -2.29
N THR A 68 -11.12 0.73 -1.74
CA THR A 68 -12.10 -0.35 -1.93
C THR A 68 -13.30 -0.15 -1.00
N ALA A 69 -14.41 -0.85 -1.26
CA ALA A 69 -15.62 -0.72 -0.45
C ALA A 69 -15.44 -1.19 1.02
N ASP A 70 -14.48 -2.07 1.28
CA ASP A 70 -14.06 -2.54 2.60
C ASP A 70 -12.93 -1.69 3.23
N GLY A 71 -12.58 -0.56 2.59
CA GLY A 71 -11.70 0.46 3.15
C GLY A 71 -10.20 0.19 2.99
N LEU A 72 -9.80 -0.76 2.14
CA LEU A 72 -8.39 -0.90 1.74
C LEU A 72 -8.00 0.32 0.91
N ARG A 73 -6.84 0.89 1.21
CA ARG A 73 -6.28 2.02 0.45
C ARG A 73 -5.26 1.50 -0.54
N LEU A 74 -5.40 1.85 -1.80
CA LEU A 74 -4.53 1.45 -2.90
C LEU A 74 -3.80 2.67 -3.45
N ALA A 75 -2.55 2.49 -3.86
CA ALA A 75 -1.80 3.49 -4.61
C ALA A 75 -0.95 2.87 -5.70
N VAL A 76 -0.80 3.59 -6.81
CA VAL A 76 0.12 3.28 -7.90
C VAL A 76 0.91 4.55 -8.16
N ARG A 77 2.23 4.46 -8.18
CA ARG A 77 3.10 5.62 -8.18
C ARG A 77 4.24 5.44 -9.15
N GLN A 78 4.53 6.50 -9.89
CA GLN A 78 5.78 6.62 -10.61
C GLN A 78 6.90 7.05 -9.65
N SER A 79 8.08 6.51 -9.86
CA SER A 79 9.32 7.06 -9.33
C SER A 79 9.82 8.21 -10.22
N VAL A 80 10.81 8.96 -9.75
CA VAL A 80 11.48 10.02 -10.54
C VAL A 80 12.09 9.47 -11.84
N GLN A 81 12.52 8.20 -11.82
CA GLN A 81 13.10 7.52 -12.98
C GLN A 81 12.03 6.90 -13.90
N GLY A 82 10.74 7.08 -13.60
CA GLY A 82 9.62 6.54 -14.37
C GLY A 82 9.28 5.08 -14.08
N ASN A 83 9.96 4.39 -13.16
CA ASN A 83 9.53 3.05 -12.73
C ASN A 83 8.24 3.12 -11.92
N LEU A 84 7.41 2.06 -11.98
CA LEU A 84 6.15 1.98 -11.26
C LEU A 84 6.25 1.13 -9.99
N SER A 85 5.56 1.58 -8.94
CA SER A 85 5.26 0.77 -7.76
C SER A 85 3.77 0.78 -7.45
N VAL A 86 3.33 -0.28 -6.78
CA VAL A 86 1.98 -0.42 -6.24
C VAL A 86 2.05 -0.58 -4.73
N PHE A 87 1.05 -0.05 -4.05
CA PHE A 87 0.91 -0.12 -2.60
C PHE A 87 -0.53 -0.44 -2.24
N ALA A 88 -0.70 -1.21 -1.17
CA ALA A 88 -1.97 -1.46 -0.54
C ALA A 88 -1.82 -1.36 0.98
N SER A 89 -2.80 -0.78 1.67
CA SER A 89 -2.89 -0.84 3.12
C SER A 89 -4.29 -1.09 3.63
N THR A 90 -4.35 -1.66 4.83
CA THR A 90 -5.60 -1.90 5.55
C THR A 90 -6.25 -0.60 6.02
N PRO A 91 -7.57 -0.60 6.31
CA PRO A 91 -8.13 0.35 7.24
C PRO A 91 -7.32 0.40 8.54
N ARG A 92 -7.43 1.54 9.25
CA ARG A 92 -6.83 1.66 10.58
C ARG A 92 -7.52 0.71 11.56
N PHE A 93 -6.75 0.01 12.37
CA PHE A 93 -7.24 -0.88 13.43
C PHE A 93 -6.56 -0.57 14.76
N ARG A 94 -7.21 -0.92 15.88
CA ARG A 94 -6.60 -0.76 17.21
C ARG A 94 -5.71 -1.96 17.53
N THR A 95 -4.53 -1.70 18.08
CA THR A 95 -3.63 -2.73 18.60
C THR A 95 -3.89 -2.94 20.08
N GLY A 96 -4.77 -3.87 20.44
CA GLY A 96 -4.92 -4.27 21.85
C GLY A 96 -3.81 -5.24 22.28
N PRO A 97 -3.57 -5.43 23.59
CA PRO A 97 -2.82 -6.58 24.08
C PRO A 97 -3.60 -7.82 23.64
N GLY A 98 -3.15 -8.49 22.60
CA GLY A 98 -3.87 -9.62 22.03
C GLY A 98 -4.00 -10.73 23.09
N GLU A 99 -5.21 -10.97 23.58
CA GLU A 99 -5.57 -12.20 24.30
C GLU A 99 -5.72 -13.39 23.31
N GLY A 100 -4.79 -13.49 22.35
CA GLY A 100 -4.68 -14.62 21.43
C GLY A 100 -3.48 -15.46 21.83
N GLU A 101 -3.64 -16.79 21.82
CA GLU A 101 -2.51 -17.71 21.96
C GLU A 101 -1.32 -17.23 21.12
N LEU A 102 -0.15 -17.10 21.77
CA LEU A 102 1.09 -16.80 21.10
C LEU A 102 1.23 -17.75 19.90
N LEU A 103 1.53 -17.19 18.73
CA LEU A 103 1.92 -18.01 17.58
C LEU A 103 3.03 -18.95 18.07
N PRO A 104 2.96 -20.26 17.74
CA PRO A 104 3.92 -21.23 18.26
C PRO A 104 5.34 -20.78 17.89
N GLU A 105 6.26 -20.80 18.86
CA GLU A 105 7.66 -20.41 18.66
C GLU A 105 8.36 -21.23 17.56
N ARG A 106 7.77 -22.37 17.17
CA ARG A 106 8.27 -23.27 16.15
C ARG A 106 7.14 -23.92 15.37
N ILE A 107 7.22 -23.85 14.05
CA ILE A 107 6.39 -24.66 13.15
C ILE A 107 7.26 -25.83 12.69
N ASP A 108 6.95 -27.04 13.17
CA ASP A 108 7.59 -28.25 12.68
C ASP A 108 6.93 -28.71 11.37
N PRO A 109 7.71 -29.12 10.35
CA PRO A 109 7.14 -29.66 9.13
C PRO A 109 6.36 -30.95 9.43
N ALA A 110 5.22 -31.13 8.75
CA ALA A 110 4.48 -32.38 8.80
C ALA A 110 5.38 -33.52 8.30
N GLY A 111 5.57 -34.53 9.16
CA GLY A 111 6.37 -35.73 8.86
C GLY A 111 5.73 -36.66 7.84
#